data_AF-A0A1J5VLF7-F1
#
_entry.id   AF-A0A1J5VLF7-F1
#
_cell.length_a   1.000
_cell.length_b   1.000
_cell.length_c   1.000
_cell.angle_alpha   90.00
_cell.angle_beta   90.00
_cell.angle_gamma   90.00
#
_symmetry.space_group_name_H-M   'P 1'
#
loop_
_entity.id
_entity.type
_entity.pdbx_description
1 polymer ?
#
loop_
_entity_poly.entity_id
_entity_poly.type
_entity_poly.pdbx_seq_one_letter_code
_entity_poly.pdbx_strand_id
1 'polypeptide(L)' 'MNKKRFEALLLDVRNSWSGMSARERKLIASLATIDLLGKTTALVHLARTDSCNVRGPKWGWAPVVGGVNMFGWMAYFLFG' A
#
# COMPACT_ATOMS: atom_id res chain seq x y z
N MET A 1 -19.70 13.22 -5.99
CA MET A 1 -20.21 12.25 -4.99
C MET A 1 -21.12 12.98 -4.01
N ASN A 2 -22.30 12.45 -3.68
CA ASN A 2 -23.26 13.10 -2.77
C ASN A 2 -22.82 12.88 -1.30
N LYS A 3 -22.86 13.93 -0.47
CA LYS A 3 -22.53 13.89 0.96
C LYS A 3 -23.25 12.75 1.69
N LYS A 4 -24.56 12.55 1.45
CA LYS A 4 -25.33 11.46 2.07
C LYS A 4 -24.78 10.08 1.74
N ARG A 5 -24.34 9.90 0.49
CA ARG A 5 -23.75 8.63 0.01
C ARG A 5 -22.37 8.39 0.62
N PHE A 6 -21.58 9.44 0.81
CA PHE A 6 -20.29 9.33 1.50
C PHE A 6 -20.44 8.95 2.98
N GLU A 7 -21.36 9.60 3.71
CA GLU A 7 -21.66 9.27 5.11
C GLU A 7 -22.13 7.81 5.25
N ALA A 8 -22.98 7.34 4.33
CA ALA A 8 -23.43 5.95 4.32
C ALA A 8 -22.25 4.97 4.17
N LEU A 9 -21.29 5.26 3.29
CA LEU A 9 -20.09 4.43 3.13
C LEU A 9 -19.21 4.44 4.38
N LEU A 10 -19.03 5.59 5.02
CA LEU A 10 -18.24 5.67 6.26
C LEU A 10 -18.89 4.86 7.39
N LEU A 11 -20.22 4.94 7.52
CA LEU A 11 -20.96 4.15 8.50
C LEU A 11 -20.83 2.65 8.23
N ASP A 12 -20.93 2.23 6.97
CA ASP A 12 -20.80 0.84 6.57
C ASP A 12 -19.40 0.28 6.84
N VAL A 13 -18.35 1.03 6.50
CA VAL A 13 -16.95 0.68 6.81
C VAL A 13 -16.74 0.59 8.32
N ARG A 14 -17.25 1.57 9.09
CA ARG A 14 -17.13 1.57 10.56
C ARG A 14 -17.82 0.35 11.16
N ASN A 15 -19.03 0.04 10.70
CA ASN A 15 -19.81 -1.10 11.19
C ASN A 15 -19.14 -2.44 10.83
N SER A 16 -18.60 -2.54 9.61
CA SER A 16 -17.83 -3.71 9.16
C SER A 16 -16.59 -3.92 10.03
N TRP A 17 -15.84 -2.85 10.29
CA TRP A 17 -14.69 -2.90 11.19
C TRP A 17 -15.10 -3.31 12.61
N SER A 18 -16.15 -2.69 13.16
CA SER A 18 -16.63 -3.01 14.51
C SER A 18 -17.33 -4.36 14.63
N GLY A 19 -17.70 -5.00 13.51
CA GLY A 19 -18.24 -6.36 13.46
C GLY A 19 -17.18 -7.46 13.47
N MET A 20 -15.93 -7.16 13.07
CA MET A 20 -14.84 -8.15 13.05
C MET A 20 -14.41 -8.57 14.45
N SER A 21 -13.90 -9.79 14.61
CA SER A 21 -13.24 -10.22 15.84
C SER A 21 -11.93 -9.44 16.08
N ALA A 22 -11.46 -9.38 17.33
CA ALA A 22 -10.21 -8.73 17.67
C ALA A 22 -9.00 -9.32 16.91
N ARG A 23 -9.03 -10.63 16.62
CA ARG A 23 -7.98 -11.32 15.88
C ARG A 23 -7.95 -10.89 14.41
N GLU A 24 -9.10 -10.84 13.75
CA GLU A 24 -9.20 -10.40 12.35
C GLU A 24 -8.76 -8.96 12.18
N ARG A 25 -9.22 -8.06 13.06
CA ARG A 25 -8.78 -6.65 13.04
C ARG A 25 -7.27 -6.53 13.20
N LYS A 26 -6.67 -7.28 14.12
CA LYS A 26 -5.23 -7.26 14.36
C LYS A 26 -4.47 -7.76 13.13
N LEU A 27 -4.94 -8.84 12.49
CA LEU A 27 -4.33 -9.37 11.27
C LEU A 27 -4.40 -8.35 10.12
N ILE A 28 -5.58 -7.80 9.83
CA ILE A 28 -5.77 -6.81 8.76
C ILE A 28 -4.94 -5.55 9.03
N ALA A 29 -4.96 -5.03 10.27
CA ALA A 29 -4.16 -3.88 10.64
C ALA A 29 -2.66 -4.14 10.47
N SER A 30 -2.17 -5.33 10.86
CA SER A 30 -0.76 -5.69 10.71
C SER A 30 -0.34 -5.79 9.25
N LEU A 31 -1.14 -6.43 8.39
CA LEU A 31 -0.86 -6.55 6.96
C LEU A 31 -0.87 -5.18 6.27
N ALA A 32 -1.85 -4.34 6.60
CA ALA A 32 -1.91 -2.97 6.09
C ALA A 32 -0.71 -2.13 6.51
N THR A 33 -0.25 -2.30 7.76
CA THR A 33 0.94 -1.60 8.28
C THR A 33 2.20 -2.05 7.53
N ILE A 34 2.38 -3.35 7.33
CA ILE A 34 3.52 -3.90 6.58
C ILE A 34 3.52 -3.40 5.13
N ASP A 35 2.37 -3.43 4.45
CA ASP A 35 2.24 -2.92 3.07
C ASP A 35 2.61 -1.44 2.97
N LEU A 36 2.08 -0.62 3.89
CA LEU A 36 2.35 0.82 3.91
C LEU A 36 3.84 1.11 4.14
N LEU A 37 4.46 0.42 5.10
CA LEU A 37 5.89 0.59 5.39
C LEU A 37 6.75 0.09 4.23
N GLY A 38 6.39 -1.05 3.63
CA GLY A 38 7.08 -1.61 2.47
C GLY A 38 7.07 -0.66 1.28
N LYS A 39 5.90 -0.13 0.91
CA LYS A 39 5.75 0.88 -0.15
C LYS A 39 6.51 2.16 0.15
N THR A 40 6.40 2.69 1.36
CA THR A 40 7.11 3.90 1.76
C THR A 40 8.62 3.69 1.65
N THR A 41 9.14 2.57 2.16
CA THR A 41 10.56 2.24 2.11
C THR A 41 11.04 2.08 0.66
N ALA A 42 10.28 1.38 -0.18
CA ALA A 42 10.59 1.21 -1.59
C ALA A 42 10.61 2.55 -2.35
N LEU A 43 9.62 3.42 -2.13
CA LEU A 43 9.57 4.74 -2.78
C LEU A 43 10.71 5.65 -2.30
N VAL A 44 11.04 5.63 -1.01
CA VAL A 44 12.16 6.40 -0.46
C VAL A 44 13.50 5.87 -1.00
N HIS A 45 13.68 4.55 -1.06
CA HIS A 45 14.86 3.93 -1.67
C HIS A 45 14.97 4.32 -3.15
N LEU A 46 13.87 4.20 -3.91
CA LEU A 46 13.81 4.60 -5.31
C LEU A 46 14.14 6.08 -5.49
N ALA A 47 13.60 6.98 -4.66
CA ALA A 47 13.89 8.40 -4.74
C ALA A 47 15.40 8.68 -4.55
N ARG A 48 16.04 8.00 -3.59
CA ARG A 48 17.45 8.20 -3.22
C ARG A 48 18.46 7.47 -4.10
N THR A 49 18.06 6.40 -4.80
CA THR A 49 18.97 5.58 -5.61
C THR A 49 19.21 6.21 -6.97
N ASP A 50 20.46 6.34 -7.39
CA ASP A 50 20.79 6.83 -8.73
C ASP A 50 20.23 5.91 -9.81
N SER A 51 19.81 6.50 -10.94
CA SER A 51 19.16 5.75 -12.03
C SER A 51 20.05 4.66 -12.63
N CYS A 52 21.37 4.77 -12.50
CA CYS A 52 22.32 3.75 -12.97
C CYS A 52 22.37 2.51 -12.07
N ASN A 53 21.90 2.62 -10.82
CA ASN A 53 21.90 1.56 -9.82
C ASN A 53 20.54 0.87 -9.68
N VAL A 54 19.51 1.35 -10.38
CA VAL A 54 18.18 0.74 -10.45
C VAL A 54 18.09 -0.08 -11.74
N ARG A 55 17.66 -1.34 -11.65
CA ARG A 55 17.47 -2.20 -12.82
C ARG A 55 16.26 -1.73 -13.61
N GLY A 56 16.51 -1.29 -14.83
CA GLY A 56 15.47 -0.79 -15.73
C GLY A 56 15.10 0.68 -15.49
N PRO A 57 14.04 1.18 -16.16
CA PRO A 57 13.68 2.59 -16.08
C PRO A 57 13.19 2.98 -14.68
N LYS A 58 13.93 3.86 -14.00
CA LYS A 58 13.60 4.36 -12.65
C LYS A 58 12.16 4.86 -12.52
N TRP A 59 11.64 5.51 -13.55
CA TRP A 59 10.27 6.04 -13.57
C TRP A 59 9.18 4.93 -13.59
N GLY A 60 9.52 3.74 -14.13
CA GLY A 60 8.59 2.60 -14.20
C GLY A 60 8.34 1.95 -12.84
N TRP A 61 9.28 2.06 -11.89
CA TRP A 61 9.15 1.43 -10.58
C TRP A 61 8.14 2.12 -9.66
N ALA A 62 7.94 3.43 -9.78
CA ALA A 62 6.96 4.15 -8.96
C ALA A 62 5.50 3.62 -9.12
N PRO A 63 4.95 3.49 -10.35
CA PRO A 63 3.63 2.88 -10.53
C PRO A 63 3.61 1.39 -10.20
N VAL A 64 4.72 0.67 -10.32
CA VAL A 64 4.79 -0.74 -9.87
C VAL A 64 4.62 -0.82 -8.34
N VAL A 65 5.38 -0.03 -7.59
CA VAL A 65 5.31 0.00 -6.12
C VAL A 65 3.93 0.46 -5.62
N GLY A 66 3.35 1.50 -6.24
CA GLY A 66 2.07 2.07 -5.83
C GLY A 66 0.83 1.35 -6.37
N GLY A 67 0.93 0.76 -7.56
CA GLY A 67 -0.22 0.26 -8.32
C GLY A 67 -0.36 -1.27 -8.35
N VAL A 68 0.72 -2.03 -8.09
CA VAL A 68 0.65 -3.50 -8.07
C VAL A 68 0.30 -3.99 -6.67
N ASN A 69 -1.01 -4.01 -6.34
CA ASN A 69 -1.59 -4.59 -5.12
C ASN A 69 -0.67 -4.50 -3.87
N MET A 70 -0.55 -5.56 -3.06
CA MET A 70 0.29 -5.57 -1.85
C MET A 70 1.77 -5.90 -2.15
N PHE A 71 2.10 -6.32 -3.38
CA PHE A 71 3.40 -6.93 -3.69
C PHE A 71 4.35 -6.05 -4.49
N GLY A 72 3.91 -4.86 -4.94
CA GLY A 72 4.73 -3.96 -5.76
C GLY A 72 6.06 -3.55 -5.13
N TRP A 73 6.08 -3.33 -3.82
CA TRP A 73 7.31 -3.00 -3.09
C TRP A 73 8.29 -4.19 -3.00
N MET A 74 7.78 -5.42 -2.90
CA MET A 74 8.60 -6.64 -2.93
C MET A 74 9.22 -6.84 -4.31
N ALA A 75 8.43 -6.65 -5.37
CA ALA A 75 8.92 -6.77 -6.75
C ALA A 75 10.07 -5.79 -7.03
N TYR A 76 9.98 -4.56 -6.53
CA TYR A 76 11.05 -3.58 -6.64
C TYR A 76 12.35 -4.05 -6.00
N PHE A 77 12.32 -4.57 -4.76
CA PHE A 77 13.55 -5.04 -4.12
C PHE A 77 14.11 -6.33 -4.72
N LEU A 78 13.28 -7.19 -5.30
CA LEU A 78 13.70 -8.46 -5.88
C LEU A 78 14.25 -8.33 -7.30
N PHE A 79 13.70 -7.40 -8.09
CA PHE A 79 13.96 -7.31 -9.53
C PHE A 79 14.46 -5.95 -10.01
N GLY A 80 14.28 -4.89 -9.20
CA GLY A 80 14.64 -3.50 -9.50
C GLY A 80 16.05 -3.10 -9.13
#